data_AF-A0A2G8LEW6-F1
#
_entry.id   AF-A0A2G8LEW6-F1
#
_cell.length_a   1.000
_cell.length_b   1.000
_cell.length_c   1.000
_cell.angle_alpha   90.00
_cell.angle_beta   90.00
_cell.angle_gamma   90.00
#
_symmetry.space_group_name_H-M   'P 1'
#
loop_
_entity.id
_entity.type
_entity.pdbx_description
1 polymer ?
#
loop_
_entity_poly.entity_id
_entity_poly.type
_entity_poly.pdbx_seq_one_letter_code
_entity_poly.pdbx_strand_id
1 'polypeptide(L)'
;MGLGLARGNHSRLSQYEEKYSYFPETERIKRLGDAKNMFQFAYDNYVKYAFPLDELDPIHCTGRGSDQSDPSNLNINDVLGDYSLTMIDTLDTLAIIGNTSEFKQAVQLVIENVSFE
;
A
#
# COMPACT_ATOMS: atom_id res chain seq x y z
N MET A 1 9.56 15.62 -22.17
CA MET A 1 9.92 16.93 -21.57
C MET A 1 10.23 16.68 -20.11
N GLY A 2 11.50 16.41 -19.77
CA GLY A 2 11.91 16.20 -18.39
C GLY A 2 12.02 17.55 -17.68
N LEU A 3 11.40 17.66 -16.51
CA LEU A 3 11.52 18.83 -15.63
C LEU A 3 12.98 18.99 -15.22
N GLY A 4 13.61 20.05 -15.73
CA GLY A 4 14.91 20.50 -15.26
C GLY A 4 14.77 21.05 -13.85
N LEU A 5 15.25 20.29 -12.86
CA LEU A 5 15.49 20.82 -11.52
C LEU A 5 16.61 21.87 -11.63
N ALA A 6 16.29 23.08 -11.21
CA ALA A 6 17.18 24.24 -11.25
C ALA A 6 18.49 23.91 -10.51
N ARG A 7 19.61 24.09 -11.22
CA ARG A 7 20.97 23.83 -10.74
C ARG A 7 21.39 24.87 -9.70
N GLY A 8 21.16 24.56 -8.42
CA GLY A 8 21.96 25.09 -7.31
C GLY A 8 23.37 24.46 -7.34
N ASN A 9 24.36 25.24 -6.94
CA ASN A 9 25.79 24.96 -7.13
C ASN A 9 26.34 23.85 -6.19
N HIS A 10 25.82 22.62 -6.30
CA HIS A 10 26.39 21.41 -5.68
C HIS A 10 26.98 20.51 -6.77
N SER A 11 28.25 20.76 -7.07
CA SER A 11 29.04 20.06 -8.07
C SER A 11 29.51 18.68 -7.58
N ARG A 12 28.64 17.66 -7.65
CA ARG A 12 28.86 16.26 -8.05
C ARG A 12 27.66 15.44 -7.57
N LEU A 13 26.96 14.74 -8.47
CA LEU A 13 26.02 13.71 -8.07
C LEU A 13 26.78 12.65 -7.27
N SER A 14 26.18 12.16 -6.20
CA SER A 14 26.72 11.01 -5.49
C SER A 14 26.78 9.80 -6.43
N GLN A 15 27.68 8.86 -6.14
CA GLN A 15 27.75 7.59 -6.89
C GLN A 15 26.40 6.83 -6.92
N TYR A 16 25.52 7.10 -5.95
CA TYR A 16 24.18 6.52 -5.87
C TYR A 16 23.21 7.23 -6.79
N GLU A 17 23.25 8.56 -6.85
CA GLU A 17 22.42 9.34 -7.77
C GLU A 17 22.79 9.04 -9.22
N GLU A 18 24.08 8.96 -9.57
CA GLU A 18 24.49 8.58 -10.93
C GLU A 18 23.99 7.18 -11.32
N LYS A 19 23.96 6.26 -10.35
CA LYS A 19 23.57 4.87 -10.59
C LYS A 19 22.06 4.63 -10.59
N TYR A 20 21.29 5.35 -9.77
CA TYR A 20 19.88 5.05 -9.50
C TYR A 20 18.91 6.18 -9.85
N SER A 21 19.38 7.33 -10.36
CA SER A 21 18.50 8.44 -10.79
C SER A 21 17.69 8.13 -12.05
N TYR A 22 18.15 7.20 -12.89
CA TYR A 22 17.52 6.88 -14.16
C TYR A 22 17.50 5.37 -14.39
N PHE A 23 16.34 4.87 -14.81
CA PHE A 23 16.19 3.52 -15.33
C PHE A 23 15.98 3.58 -16.84
N PRO A 24 16.68 2.75 -17.63
CA PRO A 24 16.30 2.52 -19.02
C PRO A 24 14.82 2.14 -19.10
N GLU A 25 14.13 2.58 -20.16
CA GLU A 25 12.68 2.40 -20.27
C GLU A 25 12.23 0.94 -20.14
N THR A 26 13.03 0.01 -20.68
CA THR A 26 12.79 -1.44 -20.55
C THR A 26 12.83 -1.91 -19.10
N GLU A 27 13.80 -1.43 -18.33
CA GLU A 27 13.92 -1.74 -16.91
C GLU A 27 12.79 -1.07 -16.11
N ARG A 28 12.47 0.19 -16.41
CA ARG A 28 11.36 0.91 -15.78
C ARG A 28 10.02 0.16 -15.95
N ILE A 29 9.73 -0.32 -17.17
CA ILE A 29 8.52 -1.10 -17.46
C ILE A 29 8.55 -2.44 -16.71
N LYS A 30 9.70 -3.13 -16.69
CA LYS A 30 9.85 -4.37 -15.92
C LYS A 30 9.56 -4.16 -14.43
N ARG A 31 10.16 -3.14 -13.82
CA ARG A 31 9.94 -2.81 -12.40
C ARG A 31 8.52 -2.38 -12.09
N LEU A 32 7.86 -1.69 -13.03
CA LEU A 32 6.43 -1.40 -12.91
C LEU A 32 5.60 -2.69 -12.88
N GLY A 33 5.95 -3.69 -13.71
CA GLY A 33 5.33 -5.02 -13.66
C GLY A 33 5.58 -5.73 -12.34
N ASP A 34 6.83 -5.73 -11.86
CA ASP A 34 7.20 -6.34 -10.57
C ASP A 34 6.38 -5.70 -9.42
N ALA A 35 6.28 -4.37 -9.38
CA ALA A 35 5.52 -3.66 -8.34
C ALA A 35 4.02 -3.99 -8.38
N LYS A 36 3.42 -4.09 -9.57
CA LYS A 36 2.01 -4.50 -9.71
C LYS A 36 1.79 -5.93 -9.21
N ASN A 37 2.70 -6.85 -9.52
CA ASN A 37 2.61 -8.23 -9.05
C ASN A 37 2.76 -8.32 -7.53
N MET A 38 3.66 -7.56 -6.94
CA MET A 38 3.84 -7.48 -5.49
C MET A 38 2.59 -6.92 -4.80
N PHE A 39 2.01 -5.85 -5.34
CA PHE A 39 0.77 -5.27 -4.82
C PHE A 39 -0.37 -6.29 -4.88
N GLN A 40 -0.60 -6.92 -6.04
CA GLN A 40 -1.68 -7.91 -6.18
C GLN A 40 -1.49 -9.08 -5.21
N PHE A 41 -0.25 -9.58 -5.07
CA PHE A 41 0.05 -10.63 -4.11
C PHE A 41 -0.27 -10.21 -2.67
N ALA A 42 0.14 -9.02 -2.23
CA ALA A 42 -0.15 -8.52 -0.89
C ALA A 42 -1.66 -8.32 -0.69
N TYR A 43 -2.34 -7.71 -1.65
CA TYR A 43 -3.78 -7.46 -1.64
C TYR A 43 -4.58 -8.77 -1.53
N ASP A 44 -4.30 -9.75 -2.37
CA ASP A 44 -4.99 -11.05 -2.36
C ASP A 44 -4.85 -11.77 -1.02
N ASN A 45 -3.66 -11.69 -0.41
CA ASN A 45 -3.41 -12.29 0.90
C ASN A 45 -4.10 -11.51 2.03
N TYR A 46 -4.16 -10.19 1.96
CA TYR A 46 -4.94 -9.39 2.91
C TYR A 46 -6.43 -9.76 2.84
N VAL A 47 -7.02 -9.76 1.64
CA VAL A 47 -8.44 -10.11 1.44
C VAL A 47 -8.73 -11.53 1.94
N LYS A 48 -7.79 -12.47 1.73
CA LYS A 48 -7.97 -13.86 2.15
C LYS A 48 -7.81 -14.11 3.65
N TYR A 49 -6.85 -13.47 4.30
CA TYR A 49 -6.41 -13.86 5.65
C TYR A 49 -6.67 -12.81 6.73
N ALA A 50 -6.94 -11.57 6.34
CA ALA A 50 -7.04 -10.46 7.29
C ALA A 50 -8.35 -9.69 7.21
N PHE A 51 -8.95 -9.51 6.03
CA PHE A 51 -10.23 -8.82 5.91
C PHE A 51 -11.32 -9.50 6.78
N PRO A 52 -12.11 -8.76 7.58
CA PRO A 52 -12.25 -7.29 7.63
C PRO A 52 -11.35 -6.55 8.63
N LEU A 53 -10.38 -7.21 9.26
CA LEU A 53 -9.46 -6.57 10.19
C LEU A 53 -8.53 -5.56 9.47
N ASP A 54 -7.91 -4.69 10.26
CA ASP A 54 -7.19 -3.51 9.77
C ASP A 54 -5.93 -3.85 8.99
N GLU A 55 -5.12 -4.80 9.47
CA GLU A 55 -3.85 -5.18 8.87
C GLU A 55 -3.69 -6.69 8.78
N LEU A 56 -2.85 -7.15 7.85
CA LEU A 56 -2.39 -8.54 7.79
C LEU A 56 -1.11 -8.70 8.64
N ASP A 57 -1.09 -9.72 9.51
CA ASP A 57 0.15 -10.33 9.99
C ASP A 57 0.61 -11.39 8.97
N PRO A 58 1.62 -11.11 8.14
CA PRO A 58 2.02 -12.02 7.08
C PRO A 58 2.78 -13.25 7.58
N ILE A 59 3.30 -13.24 8.82
CA ILE A 59 4.04 -14.37 9.38
C ILE A 59 3.06 -15.41 9.94
N HIS A 60 2.01 -14.94 10.59
CA HIS A 60 0.98 -15.81 11.17
C HIS A 60 -0.24 -16.02 10.24
N CYS A 61 -0.29 -15.33 9.11
CA CYS A 61 -1.40 -15.38 8.14
C CYS A 61 -2.76 -15.11 8.81
N THR A 62 -2.82 -14.08 9.65
CA THR A 62 -4.03 -13.66 10.37
C THR A 62 -4.19 -12.15 10.28
N GLY A 63 -5.42 -11.66 10.42
CA GLY A 63 -5.66 -10.23 10.57
C GLY A 63 -5.29 -9.71 11.96
N ARG A 64 -5.06 -8.41 12.03
CA ARG A 64 -4.81 -7.62 13.25
C ARG A 64 -5.81 -6.48 13.31
N GLY A 65 -6.42 -6.29 14.47
CA GLY A 65 -7.28 -5.15 14.80
C GLY A 65 -6.85 -4.54 16.12
N SER A 66 -7.70 -3.71 16.71
CA SER A 66 -7.41 -3.08 18.00
C SER A 66 -7.22 -4.12 19.11
N ASP A 67 -6.38 -3.79 20.10
CA ASP A 67 -6.21 -4.57 21.32
C ASP A 67 -7.39 -4.34 22.27
N GLN A 68 -8.42 -5.15 22.07
CA GLN A 68 -9.64 -5.14 22.88
C GLN A 68 -9.39 -5.57 24.34
N SER A 69 -8.26 -6.20 24.63
CA SER A 69 -7.93 -6.67 25.99
C SER A 69 -7.22 -5.60 26.83
N ASP A 70 -6.50 -4.70 26.17
CA ASP A 70 -5.81 -3.57 26.80
C ASP A 70 -6.08 -2.27 26.02
N PRO A 71 -7.14 -1.52 26.40
CA PRO A 71 -7.42 -0.22 25.80
C PRO A 71 -6.30 0.81 25.96
N SER A 72 -5.37 0.60 26.90
CA SER A 72 -4.22 1.50 27.13
C SER A 72 -3.01 1.18 26.26
N ASN A 73 -3.08 0.14 25.41
CA ASN A 73 -2.04 -0.22 24.46
C ASN A 73 -2.01 0.74 23.27
N LEU A 74 -1.55 1.98 23.52
CA LEU A 74 -1.49 3.06 22.54
C LEU A 74 -0.66 2.69 21.31
N ASN A 75 0.37 1.85 21.46
CA ASN A 75 1.21 1.44 20.33
C ASN A 75 0.44 0.63 19.26
N ILE A 76 -0.64 -0.05 19.65
CA ILE A 76 -1.50 -0.83 18.75
C ILE A 76 -2.75 -0.04 18.40
N ASN A 77 -3.44 0.50 19.40
CA ASN A 77 -4.76 1.10 19.28
C ASN A 77 -4.75 2.49 18.61
N ASP A 78 -3.58 3.14 18.48
CA ASP A 78 -3.47 4.41 17.76
C ASP A 78 -3.62 4.23 16.24
N VAL A 79 -3.23 3.08 15.71
CA VAL A 79 -3.30 2.77 14.28
C VAL A 79 -4.47 1.83 13.96
N LEU A 80 -4.63 0.76 14.75
CA LEU A 80 -5.65 -0.26 14.51
C LEU A 80 -6.94 0.11 15.27
N GLY A 81 -7.94 0.59 14.54
CA GLY A 81 -9.22 1.06 15.09
C GLY A 81 -10.45 0.32 14.58
N ASP A 82 -10.27 -0.87 14.00
CA ASP A 82 -11.29 -1.79 13.51
C ASP A 82 -12.18 -1.21 12.39
N TYR A 83 -11.60 -0.42 11.49
CA TYR A 83 -12.28 0.20 10.35
C TYR A 83 -11.78 -0.30 8.98
N SER A 84 -11.16 -1.49 8.96
CA SER A 84 -10.58 -2.12 7.76
C SER A 84 -9.52 -1.24 7.08
N LEU A 85 -8.59 -0.71 7.88
CA LEU A 85 -7.56 0.25 7.46
C LEU A 85 -6.90 -0.09 6.11
N THR A 86 -6.36 -1.30 5.93
CA THR A 86 -5.71 -1.72 4.67
C THR A 86 -6.68 -1.75 3.49
N MET A 87 -7.95 -2.16 3.69
CA MET A 87 -8.94 -2.15 2.60
C MET A 87 -9.16 -0.73 2.09
N ILE A 88 -9.29 0.26 2.99
CA ILE A 88 -9.47 1.67 2.61
C ILE A 88 -8.21 2.21 1.91
N ASP A 89 -7.02 1.97 2.47
CA ASP A 89 -5.75 2.46 1.93
C ASP A 89 -5.46 1.91 0.52
N THR A 90 -5.87 0.66 0.23
CA THR A 90 -5.62 0.04 -1.09
C THR A 90 -6.51 0.55 -2.22
N LEU A 91 -7.60 1.28 -1.94
CA LEU A 91 -8.56 1.73 -2.95
C LEU A 91 -7.94 2.64 -4.01
N ASP A 92 -7.14 3.62 -3.59
CA ASP A 92 -6.51 4.56 -4.53
C ASP A 92 -5.50 3.85 -5.44
N THR A 93 -4.80 2.86 -4.89
CA THR A 93 -3.78 2.10 -5.58
C THR A 93 -4.43 1.19 -6.61
N LEU A 94 -5.54 0.51 -6.27
CA LEU A 94 -6.35 -0.25 -7.23
C LEU A 94 -6.81 0.64 -8.40
N ALA A 95 -7.22 1.87 -8.13
CA ALA A 95 -7.60 2.82 -9.17
C ALA A 95 -6.41 3.23 -10.05
N ILE A 96 -5.25 3.55 -9.45
CA ILE A 96 -4.04 3.99 -10.16
C ILE A 96 -3.44 2.87 -11.02
N ILE A 97 -3.40 1.62 -10.53
CA ILE A 97 -2.84 0.50 -11.30
C ILE A 97 -3.75 0.03 -12.44
N GLY A 98 -5.01 0.50 -12.45
CA GLY A 98 -6.01 0.25 -13.48
C GLY A 98 -6.84 -1.02 -13.26
N ASN A 99 -6.84 -1.60 -12.05
CA ASN A 99 -7.64 -2.79 -11.75
C ASN A 99 -9.08 -2.40 -11.39
N THR A 100 -9.83 -1.96 -12.41
CA THR A 100 -11.16 -1.35 -12.21
C THR A 100 -12.24 -2.30 -11.69
N SER A 101 -12.15 -3.60 -12.00
CA SER A 101 -13.08 -4.60 -11.47
C SER A 101 -12.87 -4.80 -9.97
N GLU A 102 -11.62 -4.98 -9.55
CA GLU A 102 -11.28 -5.16 -8.15
C GLU A 102 -11.54 -3.89 -7.35
N PHE A 103 -11.24 -2.71 -7.90
CA PHE A 103 -11.59 -1.44 -7.27
C PHE A 103 -13.08 -1.35 -6.91
N LYS A 104 -13.97 -1.74 -7.82
CA LYS A 104 -15.43 -1.74 -7.55
C LYS A 104 -15.81 -2.74 -6.47
N GLN A 105 -15.20 -3.92 -6.48
CA GLN A 105 -15.42 -4.94 -5.46
C GLN A 105 -14.94 -4.46 -4.08
N ALA A 106 -13.74 -3.87 -4.00
CA ALA A 106 -13.18 -3.31 -2.78
C ALA A 106 -14.05 -2.18 -2.21
N VAL A 107 -14.55 -1.27 -3.07
CA VAL A 107 -15.51 -0.23 -2.66
C VAL A 107 -16.77 -0.84 -2.06
N GLN A 108 -17.31 -1.91 -2.68
CA GLN A 108 -18.49 -2.60 -2.15
C GLN A 108 -18.20 -3.23 -0.78
N LEU A 109 -17.04 -3.85 -0.60
CA LEU A 109 -16.62 -4.40 0.69
C LEU A 109 -16.53 -3.32 1.78
N VAL A 110 -16.02 -2.13 1.46
CA VAL A 110 -15.99 -0.99 2.39
C VAL A 110 -17.41 -0.57 2.78
N ILE A 111 -18.31 -0.40 1.80
CA ILE A 111 -19.71 -0.03 2.05
C ILE A 111 -20.41 -1.04 2.97
N GLU A 112 -20.10 -2.32 2.83
CA GLU A 112 -20.76 -3.41 3.57
C GLU A 112 -20.18 -3.65 4.96
N ASN A 113 -18.90 -3.35 5.20
CA ASN A 113 -18.18 -3.81 6.40
C ASN A 113 -17.62 -2.69 7.27
N VAL A 114 -17.51 -1.46 6.78
CA VAL A 114 -16.93 -0.34 7.55
C VAL A 114 -18.04 0.50 8.17
N SER A 115 -17.97 0.68 9.49
CA SER A 115 -18.82 1.58 10.28
C SER A 115 -17.95 2.46 11.16
N PHE A 116 -18.40 3.70 11.37
CA PHE A 116 -17.78 4.65 12.31
C PHE A 116 -18.71 5.02 13.47
N GLU A 117 -19.88 4.38 13.55
CA GLU A 117 -20.83 4.50 14.67
C GLU A 117 -20.46 3.58 15.84
#